data_AF-A0A9P0PGI9-F1
#
_entry.id   AF-A0A9P0PGI9-F1
#
_cell.length_a   1.000
_cell.length_b   1.000
_cell.length_c   1.000
_cell.angle_alpha   90.00
_cell.angle_beta   90.00
_cell.angle_gamma   90.00
#
_symmetry.space_group_name_H-M   'P 1'
#
loop_
_entity.id
_entity.type
_entity.pdbx_description
1 polymer ?
#
loop_
_entity_poly.entity_id
_entity_poly.type
_entity_poly.pdbx_seq_one_letter_code
_entity_poly.pdbx_strand_id
1 'polypeptide(L)'
;MKLLGSILIALFLLKTMCNVDAKKKKTKSVTTLLEAKWGATPLVLETAEYLADENPNFFWDFVSSISSLNPPLKTIDNDKSQYETILSHASRLLTPLQLSVLKLGLSLHIYSPKVQMFKQIAEERNLPQCSCAADVSGKLTCDLEELDRLIEKPQEDKKQMDLYQVDNHYPGSANRSLAVVLYGELGTDEFAKFHILLRTKAIEGKIDYVIRHYVQDESKKKLRLSGYGVELQMKSTEYKSQDDTEVHQEQNSDESSQEEEEMELEGFDFAKLKKIFPDQKKNLDRFRQFLEESSNELAPLKVWQFQELSLQAAERIMTAPKEETLKIMTNIAQNFPIQAKGLVKTVVKSELKNEMKFNSEIFASNLNVQPSDTALFINGMFYEIDMIDIYGILDVLRQELRIMEGLHKIGIGSKRMSKLLALDFSDDRTQEFAIDIRDSAISWINDIEHESKYSRWSSSLMELLRPTFPGMIRQIRRNLYNLVLVIDPLDPSAAPVLKLIESFVIHSAPIRVGIVFNVTDSRSVSGLDDPGVAMQCAFNYATQAKDGKSALSLVRTILRKAEGRKVTVKDVKEAIRDEFGEDPNDILGTTELSRMPKDRSRLQNYMEFS
;
A
#
# COMPACT_ATOMS: atom_id res chain seq x y z
N MET A 1 -63.99 45.34 -41.18
CA MET A 1 -62.84 44.62 -41.77
C MET A 1 -61.50 44.89 -41.06
N LYS A 2 -61.13 46.14 -40.74
CA LYS A 2 -59.83 46.43 -40.10
C LYS A 2 -59.65 45.81 -38.69
N LEU A 3 -60.71 45.76 -37.87
CA LEU A 3 -60.65 45.15 -36.53
C LEU A 3 -60.50 43.61 -36.54
N LEU A 4 -61.11 42.94 -37.52
CA LEU A 4 -60.94 41.48 -37.68
C LEU A 4 -59.53 41.13 -38.12
N GLY A 5 -58.91 41.96 -38.97
CA GLY A 5 -57.53 41.77 -39.43
C GLY A 5 -56.52 41.88 -38.28
N SER A 6 -56.66 42.88 -37.40
CA SER A 6 -55.78 43.04 -36.24
C SER A 6 -55.97 41.94 -35.19
N ILE A 7 -57.19 41.43 -35.01
CA ILE A 7 -57.45 40.27 -34.13
C ILE A 7 -56.85 38.99 -34.73
N LEU A 8 -56.93 38.79 -36.05
CA LEU A 8 -56.34 37.63 -36.71
C LEU A 8 -54.81 37.65 -36.63
N ILE A 9 -54.19 38.82 -36.80
CA ILE A 9 -52.74 39.00 -36.69
C ILE A 9 -52.28 38.82 -35.23
N ALA A 10 -53.04 39.32 -34.25
CA ALA A 10 -52.76 39.09 -32.84
C ALA A 10 -52.90 37.60 -32.45
N LEU A 11 -53.89 36.89 -32.97
CA LEU A 11 -54.05 35.44 -32.79
C LEU A 11 -52.95 34.64 -33.50
N PHE A 12 -52.46 35.11 -34.64
CA PHE A 12 -51.34 34.49 -35.33
C PHE A 12 -50.02 34.70 -34.58
N LEU A 13 -49.78 35.90 -34.04
CA LEU A 13 -48.65 36.21 -33.17
C LEU A 13 -48.71 35.47 -31.82
N LEU A 14 -49.91 35.28 -31.25
CA LEU A 14 -50.09 34.47 -30.05
C LEU A 14 -49.84 32.98 -30.33
N LYS A 15 -50.27 32.47 -31.50
CA LYS A 15 -49.99 31.09 -31.92
C LYS A 15 -48.52 30.84 -32.26
N THR A 16 -47.79 31.84 -32.76
CA THR A 16 -46.35 31.70 -33.00
C THR A 16 -45.54 31.84 -31.70
N MET A 17 -45.99 32.66 -30.73
CA MET A 17 -45.39 32.73 -29.39
C MET A 17 -45.65 31.47 -28.54
N CYS A 18 -46.80 30.81 -28.68
CA CYS A 18 -47.11 29.56 -27.97
C CYS A 18 -46.47 28.28 -28.58
N ASN A 19 -45.90 28.36 -29.79
CA ASN A 19 -45.26 27.20 -30.45
C ASN A 19 -43.72 27.23 -30.38
N VAL A 20 -43.13 28.14 -29.61
CA VAL A 20 -41.77 27.95 -29.11
C VAL A 20 -41.85 27.08 -27.86
N ASP A 21 -42.36 25.85 -28.03
CA ASP A 21 -41.89 24.76 -27.20
C ASP A 21 -40.40 24.63 -27.54
N ALA A 22 -39.57 25.31 -26.75
CA ALA A 22 -38.16 25.05 -26.69
C ALA A 22 -38.03 23.55 -26.44
N LYS A 23 -37.84 22.78 -27.52
CA LYS A 23 -37.37 21.40 -27.46
C LYS A 23 -36.08 21.48 -26.65
N LYS A 24 -36.18 21.29 -25.33
CA LYS A 24 -35.03 21.04 -24.47
C LYS A 24 -34.36 19.85 -25.11
N LYS A 25 -33.29 20.13 -25.86
CA LYS A 25 -32.45 19.14 -26.52
C LYS A 25 -32.07 18.20 -25.40
N LYS A 26 -32.69 17.01 -25.31
CA LYS A 26 -32.37 16.03 -24.27
C LYS A 26 -30.88 15.79 -24.41
N THR A 27 -30.10 16.24 -23.43
CA THR A 27 -28.66 16.02 -23.40
C THR A 27 -28.47 14.51 -23.44
N LYS A 28 -27.70 14.03 -24.42
CA LYS A 28 -27.37 12.61 -24.51
C LYS A 28 -26.43 12.32 -23.35
N SER A 29 -26.90 11.67 -22.30
CA SER A 29 -26.07 11.25 -21.16
C SER A 29 -25.65 9.80 -21.34
N VAL A 30 -24.40 9.51 -20.99
CA VAL A 30 -23.89 8.15 -20.86
C VAL A 30 -23.93 7.80 -19.38
N THR A 31 -24.59 6.70 -19.02
CA THR A 31 -24.67 6.21 -17.64
C THR A 31 -23.97 4.85 -17.56
N THR A 32 -23.01 4.72 -16.66
CA THR A 32 -22.31 3.47 -16.38
C THR A 32 -22.55 3.06 -14.93
N LEU A 33 -22.65 1.75 -14.69
CA LEU A 33 -22.89 1.16 -13.38
C LEU A 33 -21.96 -0.05 -13.26
N LEU A 34 -21.27 -0.17 -12.12
CA LEU A 34 -20.45 -1.33 -11.80
C LEU A 34 -21.16 -2.16 -10.72
N GLU A 35 -21.38 -3.43 -11.01
CA GLU A 35 -22.03 -4.38 -10.09
C GLU A 35 -21.07 -5.49 -9.70
N ALA A 36 -21.10 -5.86 -8.42
CA ALA A 36 -20.36 -7.00 -7.90
C ALA A 36 -20.99 -8.33 -8.37
N LYS A 37 -20.24 -9.43 -8.18
CA LYS A 37 -20.75 -10.78 -8.48
C LYS A 37 -21.74 -11.29 -7.42
N TRP A 38 -21.73 -10.71 -6.22
CA TRP A 38 -22.59 -11.07 -5.09
C TRP A 38 -23.74 -10.08 -4.87
N GLY A 39 -24.71 -10.50 -4.05
CA GLY A 39 -25.88 -9.70 -3.67
C GLY A 39 -25.54 -8.55 -2.73
N ALA A 40 -26.47 -7.61 -2.58
CA ALA A 40 -26.32 -6.50 -1.64
C ALA A 40 -26.22 -7.02 -0.19
N THR A 41 -25.15 -6.63 0.50
CA THR A 41 -24.88 -7.00 1.89
C THR A 41 -25.60 -6.09 2.88
N PRO A 42 -26.14 -6.61 4.00
CA PRO A 42 -26.74 -5.77 5.03
C PRO A 42 -25.72 -4.84 5.70
N LEU A 43 -26.04 -3.54 5.78
CA LEU A 43 -25.17 -2.50 6.34
C LEU A 43 -24.79 -2.73 7.81
N VAL A 44 -25.64 -3.45 8.56
CA VAL A 44 -25.38 -3.80 9.96
C VAL A 44 -24.17 -4.73 10.11
N LEU A 45 -23.98 -5.68 9.18
CA LEU A 45 -22.86 -6.62 9.18
C LEU A 45 -21.58 -5.91 8.75
N GLU A 46 -21.66 -5.07 7.72
CA GLU A 46 -20.53 -4.22 7.30
C GLU A 46 -20.07 -3.29 8.43
N THR A 47 -21.01 -2.71 9.19
CA THR A 47 -20.69 -1.86 10.34
C THR A 47 -20.06 -2.66 11.47
N ALA A 48 -20.56 -3.87 11.75
CA ALA A 48 -19.97 -4.74 12.75
C ALA A 48 -18.51 -5.05 12.39
N GLU A 49 -18.25 -5.49 11.15
CA GLU A 49 -16.89 -5.77 10.68
C GLU A 49 -15.98 -4.54 10.70
N TYR A 50 -16.50 -3.35 10.36
CA TYR A 50 -15.75 -2.11 10.52
C TYR A 50 -15.29 -1.90 11.98
N LEU A 51 -16.19 -2.12 12.93
CA LEU A 51 -15.90 -1.94 14.35
C LEU A 51 -14.91 -3.00 14.88
N ALA A 52 -14.94 -4.21 14.33
CA ALA A 52 -13.98 -5.27 14.67
C ALA A 52 -12.54 -4.87 14.33
N ASP A 53 -12.34 -4.29 13.14
CA ASP A 53 -11.02 -3.83 12.70
C ASP A 53 -10.51 -2.63 13.51
N GLU A 54 -11.40 -1.77 14.01
CA GLU A 54 -11.03 -0.67 14.92
C GLU A 54 -10.65 -1.19 16.32
N ASN A 55 -11.53 -1.98 16.93
CA ASN A 55 -11.31 -2.60 18.23
C ASN A 55 -12.22 -3.82 18.41
N PRO A 56 -11.69 -5.02 18.71
CA PRO A 56 -12.52 -6.20 18.96
C PRO A 56 -13.59 -6.01 20.05
N ASN A 57 -13.33 -5.17 21.06
CA ASN A 57 -14.34 -4.88 22.09
C ASN A 57 -15.52 -4.08 21.54
N PHE A 58 -15.28 -3.14 20.61
CA PHE A 58 -16.35 -2.36 19.97
C PHE A 58 -17.27 -3.25 19.14
N PHE A 59 -16.73 -4.27 18.48
CA PHE A 59 -17.54 -5.28 17.80
C PHE A 59 -18.54 -5.93 18.76
N TRP A 60 -18.06 -6.48 19.88
CA TRP A 60 -18.91 -7.20 20.84
C TRP A 60 -19.90 -6.31 21.59
N ASP A 61 -19.52 -5.08 21.91
CA ASP A 61 -20.41 -4.08 22.49
C ASP A 61 -21.50 -3.67 21.50
N PHE A 62 -21.15 -3.51 20.22
CA PHE A 62 -22.11 -3.23 19.16
C PHE A 62 -23.08 -4.39 18.93
N VAL A 63 -22.58 -5.62 18.82
CA VAL A 63 -23.39 -6.84 18.71
C VAL A 63 -24.38 -6.95 19.87
N SER A 64 -23.91 -6.73 21.10
CA SER A 64 -24.75 -6.74 22.30
C SER A 64 -25.81 -5.64 22.26
N SER A 65 -25.45 -4.45 21.80
CA SER A 65 -26.36 -3.31 21.71
C SER A 65 -27.44 -3.51 20.64
N ILE A 66 -27.09 -4.07 19.48
CA ILE A 66 -28.05 -4.37 18.41
C ILE A 66 -28.95 -5.55 18.80
N SER A 67 -28.40 -6.56 19.46
CA SER A 67 -29.18 -7.71 19.95
C SER A 67 -30.18 -7.33 21.06
N SER A 68 -29.96 -6.22 21.76
CA SER A 68 -30.87 -5.72 22.81
C SER A 68 -31.99 -4.81 22.27
N LEU A 69 -32.08 -4.61 20.96
CA LEU A 69 -33.08 -3.74 20.34
C LEU A 69 -34.48 -4.34 20.40
N ASN A 70 -35.44 -3.53 20.82
CA ASN A 70 -36.87 -3.83 20.78
C ASN A 70 -37.62 -2.63 20.16
N PRO A 71 -38.15 -2.74 18.93
CA PRO A 71 -38.23 -3.94 18.08
C PRO A 71 -36.89 -4.29 17.38
N PRO A 72 -36.71 -5.55 16.91
CA PRO A 72 -35.49 -5.98 16.22
C PRO A 72 -35.23 -5.19 14.93
N LEU A 73 -33.96 -4.99 14.56
CA LEU A 73 -33.58 -4.14 13.42
C LEU A 73 -34.26 -4.55 12.10
N LYS A 74 -34.39 -5.85 11.84
CA LYS A 74 -35.02 -6.40 10.62
C LYS A 74 -36.51 -6.06 10.48
N THR A 75 -37.17 -5.64 11.57
CA THR A 75 -38.59 -5.24 11.54
C THR A 75 -38.82 -3.81 11.05
N ILE A 76 -37.75 -3.02 10.85
CA ILE A 76 -37.83 -1.65 10.35
C ILE A 76 -37.88 -1.71 8.82
N ASP A 77 -39.00 -1.33 8.20
CA ASP A 77 -39.20 -1.46 6.74
C ASP A 77 -38.34 -0.50 5.89
N ASN A 78 -37.87 0.61 6.46
CA ASN A 78 -37.17 1.66 5.73
C ASN A 78 -35.65 1.58 5.90
N ASP A 79 -34.92 1.31 4.81
CA ASP A 79 -33.45 1.21 4.78
C ASP A 79 -32.77 2.45 5.41
N LYS A 80 -33.30 3.65 5.16
CA LYS A 80 -32.76 4.88 5.74
C LYS A 80 -32.90 4.91 7.27
N SER A 81 -34.04 4.46 7.79
CA SER A 81 -34.28 4.40 9.23
C SER A 81 -33.41 3.33 9.89
N GLN A 82 -33.24 2.18 9.24
CA GLN A 82 -32.28 1.15 9.69
C GLN A 82 -30.86 1.73 9.78
N TYR A 83 -30.41 2.44 8.74
CA TYR A 83 -29.11 3.09 8.72
C TYR A 83 -28.93 4.13 9.84
N GLU A 84 -29.92 4.98 10.08
CA GLU A 84 -29.89 5.96 11.17
C GLU A 84 -29.83 5.29 12.55
N THR A 85 -30.56 4.20 12.75
CA THR A 85 -30.47 3.38 13.97
C THR A 85 -29.07 2.79 14.14
N ILE A 86 -28.51 2.15 13.09
CA ILE A 86 -27.16 1.59 13.10
C ILE A 86 -26.13 2.66 13.49
N LEU A 87 -26.19 3.84 12.87
CA LEU A 87 -25.28 4.94 13.17
C LEU A 87 -25.45 5.47 14.59
N SER A 88 -26.68 5.53 15.12
CA SER A 88 -26.94 5.94 16.51
C SER A 88 -26.22 5.02 17.49
N HIS A 89 -26.29 3.70 17.27
CA HIS A 89 -25.58 2.73 18.11
C HIS A 89 -24.07 2.78 17.92
N ALA A 90 -23.57 2.93 16.70
CA ALA A 90 -22.14 3.09 16.43
C ALA A 90 -21.57 4.38 17.04
N SER A 91 -22.34 5.47 17.07
CA SER A 91 -21.92 6.76 17.62
C SER A 91 -21.68 6.75 19.14
N ARG A 92 -22.18 5.74 19.85
CA ARG A 92 -21.89 5.54 21.28
C ARG A 92 -20.49 4.97 21.52
N LEU A 93 -19.92 4.32 20.52
CA LEU A 93 -18.62 3.65 20.57
C LEU A 93 -17.53 4.49 19.90
N LEU A 94 -17.88 5.19 18.81
CA LEU A 94 -16.98 5.96 17.97
C LEU A 94 -17.04 7.47 18.25
N THR A 95 -15.94 8.17 17.99
CA THR A 95 -15.92 9.64 17.99
C THR A 95 -16.66 10.22 16.77
N PRO A 96 -17.03 11.52 16.78
CA PRO A 96 -17.67 12.15 15.61
C PRO A 96 -16.82 12.09 14.32
N LEU A 97 -15.49 12.11 14.44
CA LEU A 97 -14.58 11.99 13.31
C LEU A 97 -14.55 10.56 12.77
N GLN A 98 -14.40 9.57 13.66
CA GLN A 98 -14.45 8.15 13.29
C GLN A 98 -15.81 7.78 12.66
N LEU A 99 -16.90 8.35 13.17
CA LEU A 99 -18.24 8.16 12.60
C LEU A 99 -18.33 8.71 11.17
N SER A 100 -17.65 9.82 10.87
CA SER A 100 -17.63 10.38 9.51
C SER A 100 -16.86 9.50 8.53
N VAL A 101 -15.76 8.90 9.00
CA VAL A 101 -14.98 7.90 8.23
C VAL A 101 -15.79 6.62 8.03
N LEU A 102 -16.52 6.15 9.05
CA LEU A 102 -17.45 5.02 8.92
C LEU A 102 -18.51 5.27 7.85
N LYS A 103 -19.12 6.45 7.81
CA LYS A 103 -20.12 6.81 6.78
C LYS A 103 -19.53 6.71 5.37
N LEU A 104 -18.29 7.15 5.19
CA LEU A 104 -17.57 7.01 3.92
C LEU A 104 -17.29 5.54 3.60
N GLY A 105 -16.81 4.76 4.58
CA GLY A 105 -16.55 3.33 4.41
C GLY A 105 -17.79 2.52 4.04
N LEU A 106 -18.94 2.84 4.64
CA LEU A 106 -20.24 2.24 4.30
C LEU A 106 -20.72 2.64 2.91
N SER A 107 -20.48 3.89 2.50
CA SER A 107 -20.82 4.35 1.13
C SER A 107 -19.98 3.67 0.05
N LEU A 108 -18.76 3.24 0.41
CA LEU A 108 -17.82 2.51 -0.44
C LEU A 108 -17.98 0.99 -0.37
N HIS A 109 -18.82 0.46 0.54
CA HIS A 109 -19.03 -0.97 0.77
C HIS A 109 -17.75 -1.78 1.03
N ILE A 110 -16.82 -1.20 1.80
CA ILE A 110 -15.46 -1.76 2.00
C ILE A 110 -15.47 -3.14 2.64
N TYR A 111 -16.41 -3.37 3.56
CA TYR A 111 -16.51 -4.63 4.29
C TYR A 111 -17.44 -5.65 3.64
N SER A 112 -18.08 -5.30 2.52
CA SER A 112 -18.93 -6.22 1.78
C SER A 112 -18.20 -7.49 1.33
N PRO A 113 -16.95 -7.45 0.83
CA PRO A 113 -16.18 -8.65 0.51
C PRO A 113 -15.93 -9.56 1.72
N LYS A 114 -15.71 -9.00 2.92
CA LYS A 114 -15.51 -9.77 4.16
C LYS A 114 -16.80 -10.47 4.60
N VAL A 115 -17.94 -9.79 4.50
CA VAL A 115 -19.26 -10.40 4.74
C VAL A 115 -19.53 -11.52 3.72
N GLN A 116 -19.19 -11.31 2.44
CA GLN A 116 -19.33 -12.32 1.40
C GLN A 116 -18.39 -13.52 1.61
N MET A 117 -17.20 -13.32 2.17
CA MET A 117 -16.30 -14.40 2.56
C MET A 117 -16.92 -15.29 3.65
N PHE A 118 -17.49 -14.71 4.71
CA PHE A 118 -18.18 -15.49 5.76
C PHE A 118 -19.36 -16.28 5.20
N LYS A 119 -20.08 -15.68 4.25
CA LYS A 119 -21.14 -16.37 3.53
C LYS A 119 -20.62 -17.58 2.75
N GLN A 120 -19.52 -17.44 2.00
CA GLN A 120 -18.94 -18.56 1.27
C GLN A 120 -18.49 -19.69 2.22
N ILE A 121 -17.92 -19.35 3.37
CA ILE A 121 -17.56 -20.33 4.41
C ILE A 121 -18.82 -21.07 4.91
N ALA A 122 -19.92 -20.36 5.11
CA ALA A 122 -21.20 -20.95 5.51
C ALA A 122 -21.79 -21.89 4.44
N GLU A 123 -21.69 -21.52 3.16
CA GLU A 123 -22.12 -22.35 2.03
C GLU A 123 -21.30 -23.65 1.94
N GLU A 124 -19.97 -23.57 2.06
CA GLU A 124 -19.08 -24.75 2.06
C GLU A 124 -19.34 -25.68 3.24
N ARG A 125 -19.76 -25.12 4.38
CA ARG A 125 -20.13 -25.88 5.58
C ARG A 125 -21.47 -26.62 5.44
N ASN A 126 -22.29 -26.28 4.45
CA ASN A 126 -23.65 -26.80 4.23
C ASN A 126 -24.56 -26.63 5.46
N LEU A 127 -24.78 -25.38 5.87
CA LEU A 127 -25.66 -25.07 7.01
C LEU A 127 -27.09 -25.60 6.80
N PRO A 128 -27.78 -26.03 7.89
CA PRO A 128 -29.21 -26.35 7.85
C PRO A 128 -30.04 -25.12 7.44
N GLN A 129 -31.25 -25.35 6.89
CA GLN A 129 -32.17 -24.28 6.50
C GLN A 129 -32.83 -23.62 7.72
N CYS A 130 -32.05 -22.88 8.50
CA CYS A 130 -32.50 -22.07 9.62
C CYS A 130 -31.83 -20.70 9.60
N SER A 131 -32.47 -19.68 10.18
CA SER A 131 -31.97 -18.30 10.15
C SER A 131 -30.71 -18.12 11.00
N CYS A 132 -30.54 -18.94 12.04
CA CYS A 132 -29.38 -18.99 12.90
C CYS A 132 -28.99 -20.45 13.17
N ALA A 133 -27.71 -20.77 13.00
CA ALA A 133 -27.16 -22.09 13.27
C ALA A 133 -25.90 -21.97 14.14
N ALA A 134 -25.76 -22.83 15.15
CA ALA A 134 -24.56 -22.93 15.96
C ALA A 134 -23.79 -24.22 15.62
N ASP A 135 -22.48 -24.11 15.45
CA ASP A 135 -21.57 -25.24 15.25
C ASP A 135 -20.77 -25.49 16.53
N VAL A 136 -20.99 -26.64 17.15
CA VAL A 136 -20.28 -27.08 18.35
C VAL A 136 -19.37 -28.25 17.96
N SER A 137 -18.06 -27.98 17.80
CA SER A 137 -17.03 -28.99 17.48
C SER A 137 -17.37 -29.93 16.32
N GLY A 138 -18.04 -29.43 15.28
CA GLY A 138 -18.39 -30.23 14.10
C GLY A 138 -19.88 -30.55 13.96
N LYS A 139 -20.67 -30.37 15.01
CA LYS A 139 -22.11 -30.63 14.98
C LYS A 139 -22.90 -29.33 14.88
N LEU A 140 -23.68 -29.20 13.82
CA LEU A 140 -24.58 -28.07 13.58
C LEU A 140 -25.92 -28.28 14.30
N THR A 141 -26.42 -27.25 14.98
CA THR A 141 -27.76 -27.23 15.60
C THR A 141 -28.43 -25.87 15.38
N CYS A 142 -29.75 -25.88 15.21
CA CYS A 142 -30.60 -24.68 15.12
C CYS A 142 -31.45 -24.48 16.39
N ASP A 143 -31.35 -25.38 17.37
CA ASP A 143 -32.20 -25.38 18.56
C ASP A 143 -31.39 -24.93 19.79
N LEU A 144 -31.94 -23.99 20.57
CA LEU A 144 -31.30 -23.46 21.77
C LEU A 144 -31.11 -24.53 22.87
N GLU A 145 -32.09 -25.43 23.03
CA GLU A 145 -32.02 -26.50 24.03
C GLU A 145 -31.00 -27.58 23.66
N GLU A 146 -30.88 -27.90 22.38
CA GLU A 146 -29.87 -28.85 21.90
C GLU A 146 -28.46 -28.25 22.02
N LEU A 147 -28.31 -26.96 21.69
CA LEU A 147 -27.07 -26.24 21.87
C LEU A 147 -26.56 -26.29 23.31
N ASP A 148 -27.42 -26.03 24.30
CA ASP A 148 -27.02 -26.08 25.71
C ASP A 148 -26.56 -27.50 26.11
N ARG A 149 -27.28 -28.53 25.65
CA ARG A 149 -26.90 -29.94 25.89
C ARG A 149 -25.55 -30.31 25.27
N LEU A 150 -25.26 -29.81 24.06
CA LEU A 150 -23.99 -30.07 23.36
C LEU A 150 -22.80 -29.38 24.03
N ILE A 151 -23.03 -28.20 24.63
CA ILE A 151 -22.00 -27.50 25.39
C ILE A 151 -21.72 -28.23 26.72
N GLU A 152 -22.74 -28.75 27.39
CA GLU A 152 -22.58 -29.48 28.66
C GLU A 152 -22.00 -30.89 28.49
N LYS A 153 -22.29 -31.55 27.37
CA LYS A 153 -21.76 -32.88 27.03
C LYS A 153 -21.06 -32.85 25.67
N PRO A 154 -19.81 -32.35 25.62
CA PRO A 154 -19.02 -32.40 24.40
C PRO A 154 -18.79 -33.86 23.99
N GLN A 155 -19.07 -34.22 22.74
CA GLN A 155 -18.72 -35.55 22.23
C GLN A 155 -17.19 -35.69 22.13
N GLU A 156 -16.68 -36.90 22.41
CA GLU A 156 -15.23 -37.20 22.40
C GLU A 156 -14.61 -37.16 20.99
N ASP A 157 -15.42 -37.30 19.94
CA ASP A 157 -15.01 -37.16 18.54
C ASP A 157 -14.76 -35.68 18.18
N LYS A 158 -13.64 -35.15 18.68
CA LYS A 158 -13.13 -33.82 18.35
C LYS A 158 -12.68 -33.78 16.90
N LYS A 159 -13.59 -33.55 15.96
CA LYS A 159 -13.17 -32.99 14.67
C LYS A 159 -12.69 -31.57 14.95
N GLN A 160 -11.38 -31.34 14.81
CA GLN A 160 -10.81 -30.02 15.04
C GLN A 160 -11.52 -29.02 14.13
N MET A 161 -12.09 -27.99 14.75
CA MET A 161 -12.80 -26.95 14.03
C MET A 161 -11.80 -26.00 13.39
N ASP A 162 -12.02 -25.67 12.11
CA ASP A 162 -11.20 -24.69 11.40
C ASP A 162 -11.63 -23.28 11.85
N LEU A 163 -10.86 -22.72 12.78
CA LEU A 163 -10.92 -21.31 13.17
C LEU A 163 -9.91 -20.53 12.33
N TYR A 164 -10.33 -19.39 11.81
CA TYR A 164 -9.52 -18.56 10.93
C TYR A 164 -9.06 -17.30 11.66
N GLN A 165 -7.94 -16.71 11.22
CA GLN A 165 -7.42 -15.47 11.80
C GLN A 165 -8.41 -14.29 11.68
N VAL A 166 -9.33 -14.34 10.71
CA VAL A 166 -10.38 -13.34 10.49
C VAL A 166 -11.56 -13.45 11.45
N ASP A 167 -11.65 -14.54 12.22
CA ASP A 167 -12.76 -14.79 13.14
C ASP A 167 -12.67 -13.87 14.38
N ASN A 168 -13.82 -13.31 14.77
CA ASN A 168 -13.93 -12.48 15.97
C ASN A 168 -14.21 -13.37 17.19
N HIS A 169 -13.22 -13.52 18.08
CA HIS A 169 -13.34 -14.24 19.34
C HIS A 169 -13.91 -13.35 20.45
N TYR A 170 -14.74 -13.91 21.33
CA TYR A 170 -15.26 -13.19 22.49
C TYR A 170 -14.13 -12.78 23.44
N PRO A 171 -14.16 -11.58 24.06
CA PRO A 171 -13.06 -11.11 24.89
C PRO A 171 -12.79 -12.08 26.05
N GLY A 172 -11.57 -12.65 26.07
CA GLY A 172 -11.16 -13.62 27.11
C GLY A 172 -11.56 -15.08 26.87
N SER A 173 -12.25 -15.39 25.75
CA SER A 173 -12.63 -16.76 25.40
C SER A 173 -11.63 -17.48 24.48
N ALA A 174 -10.64 -16.77 23.94
CA ALA A 174 -9.67 -17.36 23.02
C ALA A 174 -8.89 -18.52 23.67
N ASN A 175 -8.56 -19.54 22.87
CA ASN A 175 -7.79 -20.74 23.25
C ASN A 175 -8.49 -21.70 24.23
N ARG A 176 -9.82 -21.65 24.35
CA ARG A 176 -10.57 -22.64 25.15
C ARG A 176 -10.70 -23.95 24.38
N SER A 177 -10.87 -25.04 25.12
CA SER A 177 -10.90 -26.39 24.55
C SER A 177 -12.13 -26.69 23.68
N LEU A 178 -13.21 -25.93 23.85
CA LEU A 178 -14.47 -26.11 23.12
C LEU A 178 -14.80 -24.83 22.36
N ALA A 179 -14.61 -24.84 21.05
CA ALA A 179 -15.01 -23.73 20.18
C ALA A 179 -16.46 -23.89 19.72
N VAL A 180 -17.21 -22.78 19.76
CA VAL A 180 -18.58 -22.66 19.30
C VAL A 180 -18.68 -21.48 18.35
N VAL A 181 -19.05 -21.75 17.10
CA VAL A 181 -19.27 -20.71 16.08
C VAL A 181 -20.76 -20.51 15.85
N LEU A 182 -21.21 -19.28 16.01
CA LEU A 182 -22.58 -18.88 15.68
C LEU A 182 -22.62 -18.31 14.25
N TYR A 183 -23.42 -18.94 13.40
CA TYR A 183 -23.81 -18.43 12.09
C TYR A 183 -25.17 -17.76 12.19
N GLY A 184 -25.26 -16.48 11.85
CA GLY A 184 -26.56 -15.80 11.78
C GLY A 184 -26.50 -14.36 11.33
N GLU A 185 -27.68 -13.78 11.13
CA GLU A 185 -27.86 -12.39 10.72
C GLU A 185 -28.08 -11.50 11.97
N LEU A 186 -27.15 -10.56 12.18
CA LEU A 186 -27.22 -9.60 13.27
C LEU A 186 -28.46 -8.69 13.11
N GLY A 187 -29.24 -8.55 14.19
CA GLY A 187 -30.47 -7.74 14.20
C GLY A 187 -31.77 -8.54 14.06
N THR A 188 -31.68 -9.88 14.04
CA THR A 188 -32.81 -10.80 14.16
C THR A 188 -33.06 -11.20 15.62
N ASP A 189 -34.31 -11.53 15.97
CA ASP A 189 -34.69 -11.97 17.32
C ASP A 189 -34.08 -13.34 17.68
N GLU A 190 -33.98 -14.25 16.70
CA GLU A 190 -33.32 -15.54 16.87
C GLU A 190 -31.85 -15.37 17.25
N PHE A 191 -31.11 -14.55 16.49
CA PHE A 191 -29.71 -14.25 16.78
C PHE A 191 -29.51 -13.71 18.20
N ALA A 192 -30.39 -12.81 18.65
CA ALA A 192 -30.31 -12.25 20.00
C ALA A 192 -30.41 -13.32 21.10
N LYS A 193 -31.31 -14.31 20.94
CA LYS A 193 -31.47 -15.41 21.90
C LYS A 193 -30.23 -16.30 21.96
N PHE A 194 -29.69 -16.68 20.80
CA PHE A 194 -28.43 -17.45 20.70
C PHE A 194 -27.26 -16.68 21.32
N HIS A 195 -27.14 -15.40 21.00
CA HIS A 195 -26.08 -14.54 21.50
C HIS A 195 -26.09 -14.44 23.03
N ILE A 196 -27.26 -14.26 23.66
CA ILE A 196 -27.38 -14.17 25.13
C ILE A 196 -26.92 -15.47 25.80
N LEU A 197 -27.32 -16.63 25.27
CA LEU A 197 -26.92 -17.94 25.81
C LEU A 197 -25.40 -18.16 25.69
N LEU A 198 -24.85 -17.98 24.49
CA LEU A 198 -23.42 -18.20 24.22
C LEU A 198 -22.54 -17.22 24.97
N ARG A 199 -22.94 -15.95 25.05
CA ARG A 199 -22.25 -14.94 25.87
C ARG A 199 -22.16 -15.36 27.33
N THR A 200 -23.24 -15.88 27.91
CA THR A 200 -23.26 -16.34 29.31
C THR A 200 -22.28 -17.49 29.52
N LYS A 201 -22.27 -18.48 28.63
CA LYS A 201 -21.34 -19.63 28.68
C LYS A 201 -19.89 -19.23 28.42
N ALA A 202 -19.65 -18.21 27.60
CA ALA A 202 -18.32 -17.65 27.35
C ALA A 202 -17.77 -16.91 28.59
N ILE A 203 -18.61 -16.12 29.27
CA ILE A 203 -18.25 -15.43 30.53
C ILE A 203 -17.94 -16.45 31.65
N GLU A 204 -18.68 -17.56 31.71
CA GLU A 204 -18.38 -18.69 32.60
C GLU A 204 -17.06 -19.41 32.26
N GLY A 205 -16.44 -19.09 31.11
CA GLY A 205 -15.15 -19.64 30.68
C GLY A 205 -15.22 -21.05 30.10
N LYS A 206 -16.40 -21.52 29.70
CA LYS A 206 -16.64 -22.88 29.20
C LYS A 206 -16.32 -23.05 27.71
N ILE A 207 -16.53 -22.00 26.92
CA ILE A 207 -16.43 -22.05 25.45
C ILE A 207 -15.54 -20.93 24.91
N ASP A 208 -14.93 -21.18 23.76
CA ASP A 208 -14.46 -20.15 22.84
C ASP A 208 -15.61 -19.77 21.90
N TYR A 209 -16.08 -18.53 21.99
CA TYR A 209 -17.26 -18.08 21.26
C TYR A 209 -16.86 -17.19 20.09
N VAL A 210 -17.29 -17.57 18.89
CA VAL A 210 -17.01 -16.88 17.63
C VAL A 210 -18.32 -16.62 16.89
N ILE A 211 -18.41 -15.47 16.20
CA ILE A 211 -19.53 -15.14 15.30
C ILE A 211 -19.03 -15.16 13.86
N ARG A 212 -19.79 -15.81 12.98
CA ARG A 212 -19.68 -15.71 11.52
C ARG A 212 -20.99 -15.21 10.94
N HIS A 213 -20.88 -14.22 10.06
CA HIS A 213 -22.04 -13.61 9.43
C HIS A 213 -22.70 -14.58 8.44
N TYR A 214 -24.01 -14.80 8.57
CA TYR A 214 -24.79 -15.62 7.66
C TYR A 214 -26.16 -14.99 7.41
N VAL A 215 -26.55 -14.88 6.14
CA VAL A 215 -27.84 -14.33 5.72
C VAL A 215 -28.55 -15.39 4.90
N GLN A 216 -29.70 -15.85 5.37
CA GLN A 216 -30.47 -16.91 4.72
C GLN A 216 -31.18 -16.43 3.44
N ASP A 217 -31.85 -15.28 3.52
CA ASP A 217 -32.59 -14.72 2.38
C ASP A 217 -31.78 -13.65 1.66
N GLU A 218 -31.20 -14.02 0.52
CA GLU A 218 -30.41 -13.10 -0.28
C GLU A 218 -31.26 -12.05 -0.99
N SER A 219 -30.77 -10.81 -0.99
CA SER A 219 -31.27 -9.80 -1.89
C SER A 219 -30.96 -10.20 -3.34
N LYS A 220 -32.00 -10.25 -4.17
CA LYS A 220 -31.85 -10.46 -5.63
C LYS A 220 -31.09 -9.33 -6.32
N LYS A 221 -30.91 -8.19 -5.65
CA LYS A 221 -30.17 -7.04 -6.19
C LYS A 221 -28.68 -7.25 -5.97
N LYS A 222 -27.90 -7.17 -7.04
CA LYS A 222 -26.44 -7.15 -6.97
C LYS A 222 -25.97 -5.89 -6.27
N LEU A 223 -24.87 -6.01 -5.53
CA LEU A 223 -24.24 -4.87 -4.90
C LEU A 223 -23.65 -3.94 -5.98
N ARG A 224 -23.91 -2.64 -5.86
CA ARG A 224 -23.26 -1.63 -6.70
C ARG A 224 -21.98 -1.18 -6.02
N LEU A 225 -20.89 -1.21 -6.77
CA LEU A 225 -19.59 -0.79 -6.28
C LEU A 225 -19.41 0.71 -6.46
N SER A 226 -18.62 1.31 -5.57
CA SER A 226 -18.22 2.72 -5.61
C SER A 226 -16.69 2.78 -5.63
N GLY A 227 -16.11 3.95 -5.88
CA GLY A 227 -14.64 4.13 -5.82
C GLY A 227 -13.90 3.87 -7.13
N TYR A 228 -14.60 3.76 -8.26
CA TYR A 228 -14.00 3.68 -9.60
C TYR A 228 -14.18 4.99 -10.38
N GLY A 229 -13.23 5.27 -11.27
CA GLY A 229 -13.32 6.34 -12.26
C GLY A 229 -13.87 5.82 -13.60
N VAL A 230 -14.59 6.67 -14.34
CA VAL A 230 -15.04 6.36 -15.70
C VAL A 230 -14.40 7.38 -16.63
N GLU A 231 -13.56 6.90 -17.53
CA GLU A 231 -12.93 7.72 -18.55
C GLU A 231 -13.68 7.59 -19.87
N LEU A 232 -13.98 8.72 -20.51
CA LEU A 232 -14.44 8.78 -21.89
C LEU A 232 -13.28 9.24 -22.77
N GLN A 233 -12.42 8.30 -23.12
CA GLN A 233 -11.23 8.60 -23.93
C GLN A 233 -11.60 8.93 -25.37
N MET A 234 -11.08 10.05 -25.86
CA MET A 234 -11.24 10.45 -27.26
C MET A 234 -10.20 9.75 -28.14
N LYS A 235 -10.64 8.84 -29.03
CA LYS A 235 -9.73 8.08 -29.91
C LYS A 235 -9.21 8.85 -31.13
N SER A 236 -9.82 9.98 -31.51
CA SER A 236 -9.49 10.71 -32.75
C SER A 236 -9.12 12.17 -32.50
N THR A 237 -8.26 12.42 -31.50
CA THR A 237 -7.69 13.75 -31.22
C THR A 237 -6.40 14.04 -31.99
N GLU A 238 -5.68 13.01 -32.43
CA GLU A 238 -4.34 13.12 -33.02
C GLU A 238 -4.34 13.64 -34.46
N TYR A 239 -5.40 13.36 -35.24
CA TYR A 239 -5.47 13.72 -36.66
C TYR A 239 -5.83 15.18 -36.97
N LYS A 240 -6.02 16.05 -35.95
CA LYS A 240 -6.46 17.44 -36.16
C LYS A 240 -5.51 18.51 -35.62
N SER A 241 -4.53 18.15 -34.79
CA SER A 241 -3.65 19.11 -34.12
C SER A 241 -2.20 19.09 -34.63
N GLN A 242 -1.86 18.22 -35.59
CA GLN A 242 -0.51 18.07 -36.14
C GLN A 242 -0.37 18.49 -37.61
N ASP A 243 -1.39 19.08 -38.24
CA ASP A 243 -1.23 19.61 -39.60
C ASP A 243 -0.57 21.00 -39.55
N ASP A 244 0.73 21.01 -39.28
CA ASP A 244 1.60 22.21 -39.33
C ASP A 244 2.01 22.57 -40.78
N THR A 245 1.43 21.91 -41.80
CA THR A 245 1.88 22.02 -43.19
C THR A 245 1.46 23.31 -43.90
N GLU A 246 0.63 24.17 -43.30
CA GLU A 246 0.15 25.42 -43.92
C GLU A 246 0.80 26.72 -43.38
N VAL A 247 1.87 26.67 -42.56
CA VAL A 247 2.40 27.91 -41.91
C VAL A 247 3.75 28.40 -42.45
N HIS A 248 4.14 28.01 -43.68
CA HIS A 248 5.39 28.51 -44.30
C HIS A 248 5.25 29.05 -45.73
N GLN A 249 4.08 29.55 -46.13
CA GLN A 249 3.98 30.45 -47.28
C GLN A 249 3.31 31.75 -46.87
N GLU A 250 3.93 32.85 -47.30
CA GLU A 250 3.49 34.26 -47.20
C GLU A 250 3.89 35.05 -45.94
N GLN A 251 5.20 35.23 -45.76
CA GLN A 251 5.73 36.47 -45.17
C GLN A 251 5.65 37.60 -46.21
N ASN A 252 4.48 38.23 -46.38
CA ASN A 252 4.29 39.63 -46.79
C ASN A 252 2.84 39.95 -47.18
N SER A 253 1.89 39.82 -46.24
CA SER A 253 0.65 40.58 -46.22
C SER A 253 -0.17 40.22 -44.98
N ASP A 254 -0.87 41.21 -44.43
CA ASP A 254 -2.03 41.08 -43.53
C ASP A 254 -1.77 41.05 -42.01
N GLU A 255 -1.66 42.25 -41.44
CA GLU A 255 -2.22 42.59 -40.12
C GLU A 255 -3.77 42.63 -40.13
N SER A 256 -4.43 42.16 -41.19
CA SER A 256 -5.90 42.21 -41.38
C SER A 256 -6.61 40.86 -41.28
N SER A 257 -5.91 39.73 -41.16
CA SER A 257 -6.52 38.39 -41.17
C SER A 257 -6.86 37.83 -39.77
N GLN A 258 -6.44 38.48 -38.68
CA GLN A 258 -6.76 38.02 -37.32
C GLN A 258 -8.18 38.36 -36.85
N GLU A 259 -8.86 39.34 -37.47
CA GLU A 259 -10.22 39.71 -37.10
C GLU A 259 -11.31 38.96 -37.90
N GLU A 260 -11.02 38.49 -39.11
CA GLU A 260 -12.06 38.01 -40.03
C GLU A 260 -12.63 36.62 -39.69
N GLU A 261 -11.83 35.71 -39.12
CA GLU A 261 -12.30 34.36 -38.74
C GLU A 261 -12.93 34.29 -37.33
N GLU A 262 -12.74 35.31 -36.47
CA GLU A 262 -13.35 35.36 -35.12
C GLU A 262 -14.79 35.92 -35.11
N MET A 263 -15.34 36.24 -36.28
CA MET A 263 -16.64 36.93 -36.41
C MET A 263 -17.80 36.03 -36.84
N GLU A 264 -17.55 34.79 -37.27
CA GLU A 264 -18.58 33.80 -37.59
C GLU A 264 -18.74 32.75 -36.48
N LEU A 265 -19.91 32.74 -35.82
CA LEU A 265 -20.28 31.75 -34.80
C LEU A 265 -21.56 31.04 -35.25
N GLU A 266 -21.50 29.72 -35.48
CA GLU A 266 -22.60 28.90 -36.03
C GLU A 266 -23.27 29.51 -37.29
N GLY A 267 -22.49 30.17 -38.16
CA GLY A 267 -22.99 30.81 -39.38
C GLY A 267 -23.57 32.22 -39.20
N PHE A 268 -23.40 32.84 -38.03
CA PHE A 268 -23.73 34.24 -37.79
C PHE A 268 -22.49 35.13 -37.83
N ASP A 269 -22.45 36.07 -38.79
CA ASP A 269 -21.46 37.16 -38.83
C ASP A 269 -21.88 38.26 -37.84
N PHE A 270 -21.27 38.26 -36.66
CA PHE A 270 -21.53 39.23 -35.61
C PHE A 270 -21.04 40.65 -35.95
N ALA A 271 -20.12 40.79 -36.90
CA ALA A 271 -19.65 42.09 -37.38
C ALA A 271 -20.75 42.79 -38.18
N LYS A 272 -21.38 42.04 -39.09
CA LYS A 272 -22.49 42.53 -39.91
C LYS A 272 -23.73 42.76 -39.06
N LEU A 273 -24.03 41.89 -38.10
CA LEU A 273 -25.15 42.05 -37.17
C LEU A 273 -24.99 43.30 -36.27
N LYS A 274 -23.78 43.59 -35.78
CA LYS A 274 -23.48 44.81 -35.01
C LYS A 274 -23.55 46.08 -35.85
N LYS A 275 -23.27 46.01 -37.15
CA LYS A 275 -23.44 47.12 -38.11
C LYS A 275 -24.92 47.35 -38.45
N ILE A 276 -25.73 46.29 -38.59
CA ILE A 276 -27.15 46.37 -38.96
C ILE A 276 -28.03 46.77 -37.75
N PHE A 277 -27.69 46.32 -36.54
CA PHE A 277 -28.44 46.63 -35.31
C PHE A 277 -27.55 47.30 -34.24
N PRO A 278 -27.25 48.61 -34.37
CA PRO A 278 -26.41 49.34 -33.42
C PRO A 278 -27.01 49.42 -32.00
N ASP A 279 -28.34 49.41 -31.88
CA ASP A 279 -29.06 49.60 -30.62
C ASP A 279 -29.10 48.34 -29.75
N GLN A 280 -28.80 47.16 -30.29
CA GLN A 280 -28.90 45.87 -29.60
C GLN A 280 -27.54 45.20 -29.31
N LYS A 281 -26.43 45.96 -29.36
CA LYS A 281 -25.07 45.44 -29.11
C LYS A 281 -24.96 44.56 -27.84
N LYS A 282 -25.52 45.02 -26.72
CA LYS A 282 -25.50 44.27 -25.45
C LYS A 282 -26.25 42.93 -25.52
N ASN A 283 -27.31 42.85 -26.31
CA ASN A 283 -28.07 41.62 -26.48
C ASN A 283 -27.38 40.68 -27.48
N LEU A 284 -26.73 41.21 -28.51
CA LEU A 284 -25.88 40.44 -29.42
C LEU A 284 -24.65 39.87 -28.71
N ASP A 285 -24.05 40.62 -27.77
CA ASP A 285 -22.94 40.10 -26.95
C ASP A 285 -23.40 39.01 -25.99
N ARG A 286 -24.59 39.16 -25.36
CA ARG A 286 -25.19 38.08 -24.55
C ARG A 286 -25.57 36.86 -25.39
N PHE A 287 -26.06 37.06 -26.62
CA PHE A 287 -26.42 35.98 -27.53
C PHE A 287 -25.18 35.25 -28.04
N ARG A 288 -24.10 35.98 -28.33
CA ARG A 288 -22.78 35.41 -28.62
C ARG A 288 -22.28 34.55 -27.47
N GLN A 289 -22.31 35.09 -26.25
CA GLN A 289 -21.91 34.35 -25.05
C GLN A 289 -22.76 33.09 -24.84
N PHE A 290 -24.07 33.17 -25.07
CA PHE A 290 -24.97 32.03 -25.00
C PHE A 290 -24.67 30.97 -26.07
N LEU A 291 -24.39 31.37 -27.31
CA LEU A 291 -24.02 30.43 -28.39
C LEU A 291 -22.66 29.77 -28.12
N GLU A 292 -21.70 30.52 -27.59
CA GLU A 292 -20.40 29.98 -27.18
C GLU A 292 -20.56 28.95 -26.04
N GLU A 293 -21.38 29.25 -25.02
CA GLU A 293 -21.72 28.30 -23.95
C GLU A 293 -22.54 27.10 -24.43
N SER A 294 -23.32 27.28 -25.51
CA SER A 294 -24.16 26.22 -26.11
C SER A 294 -23.42 25.36 -27.14
N SER A 295 -22.26 25.82 -27.62
CA SER A 295 -21.45 25.12 -28.62
C SER A 295 -20.76 23.91 -27.99
N ASN A 296 -21.44 22.76 -28.00
CA ASN A 296 -20.90 21.46 -27.61
C ASN A 296 -19.98 20.85 -28.68
N GLU A 297 -19.57 21.63 -29.69
CA GLU A 297 -18.69 21.14 -30.75
C GLU A 297 -17.23 21.33 -30.36
N LEU A 298 -16.51 20.20 -30.29
CA LEU A 298 -15.08 20.13 -30.04
C LEU A 298 -14.33 20.77 -31.23
N ALA A 299 -13.99 22.06 -31.10
CA ALA A 299 -13.16 22.76 -32.06
C ALA A 299 -11.67 22.48 -31.79
N PRO A 300 -10.84 22.27 -32.83
CA PRO A 300 -9.41 22.06 -32.66
C PRO A 300 -8.72 23.32 -32.12
N LEU A 301 -7.81 23.15 -31.17
CA LEU A 301 -6.96 24.22 -30.63
C LEU A 301 -5.60 24.22 -31.33
N LYS A 302 -5.01 25.40 -31.47
CA LYS A 302 -3.68 25.58 -32.09
C LYS A 302 -2.56 25.26 -31.07
N VAL A 303 -1.41 24.79 -31.53
CA VAL A 303 -0.32 24.28 -30.68
C VAL A 303 0.14 25.27 -29.60
N TRP A 304 0.28 26.55 -29.92
CA TRP A 304 0.71 27.57 -28.95
C TRP A 304 -0.32 27.85 -27.84
N GLN A 305 -1.61 27.60 -28.10
CA GLN A 305 -2.67 27.80 -27.11
C GLN A 305 -2.59 26.77 -25.97
N PHE A 306 -1.92 25.63 -26.19
CA PHE A 306 -1.71 24.62 -25.15
C PHE A 306 -0.66 25.00 -24.12
N GLN A 307 0.30 25.88 -24.46
CA GLN A 307 1.43 26.19 -23.58
C GLN A 307 1.01 26.91 -22.29
N GLU A 308 0.03 27.81 -22.37
CA GLU A 308 -0.45 28.59 -21.21
C GLU A 308 -1.77 28.08 -20.63
N LEU A 309 -2.33 26.99 -21.19
CA LEU A 309 -3.65 26.48 -20.81
C LEU A 309 -3.75 26.08 -19.33
N SER A 310 -2.67 25.54 -18.77
CA SER A 310 -2.60 25.17 -17.35
C SER A 310 -2.64 26.41 -16.42
N LEU A 311 -1.94 27.47 -16.79
CA LEU A 311 -1.95 28.76 -16.07
C LEU A 311 -3.32 29.44 -16.18
N GLN A 312 -3.93 29.37 -17.35
CA GLN A 312 -5.27 29.89 -17.63
C GLN A 312 -6.35 29.18 -16.82
N ALA A 313 -6.25 27.86 -16.69
CA ALA A 313 -7.10 27.06 -15.81
C ALA A 313 -6.90 27.44 -14.34
N ALA A 314 -5.65 27.61 -13.90
CA ALA A 314 -5.34 28.03 -12.53
C ALA A 314 -5.92 29.42 -12.21
N GLU A 315 -5.73 30.42 -13.08
CA GLU A 315 -6.31 31.76 -12.91
C GLU A 315 -7.85 31.67 -12.83
N ARG A 316 -8.49 30.84 -13.67
CA ARG A 316 -9.95 30.67 -13.65
C ARG A 316 -10.47 30.10 -12.34
N ILE A 317 -9.72 29.20 -11.71
CA ILE A 317 -10.02 28.59 -10.41
C ILE A 317 -9.78 29.61 -9.28
N MET A 318 -8.67 30.35 -9.34
CA MET A 318 -8.28 31.32 -8.31
C MET A 318 -9.14 32.59 -8.31
N THR A 319 -9.67 32.99 -9.47
CA THR A 319 -10.60 34.13 -9.59
C THR A 319 -12.02 33.80 -9.13
N ALA A 320 -12.35 32.52 -8.94
CA ALA A 320 -13.66 32.11 -8.49
C ALA A 320 -13.91 32.40 -7.00
N PRO A 321 -15.18 32.56 -6.56
CA PRO A 321 -15.52 32.62 -5.15
C PRO A 321 -15.03 31.39 -4.38
N LYS A 322 -14.50 31.58 -3.16
CA LYS A 322 -13.89 30.51 -2.34
C LYS A 322 -14.79 29.29 -2.14
N GLU A 323 -16.11 29.49 -2.05
CA GLU A 323 -17.10 28.42 -1.86
C GLU A 323 -17.31 27.56 -3.12
N GLU A 324 -17.01 28.11 -4.29
CA GLU A 324 -17.20 27.45 -5.59
C GLU A 324 -15.88 26.98 -6.22
N THR A 325 -14.73 27.42 -5.69
CA THR A 325 -13.38 27.08 -6.20
C THR A 325 -13.21 25.57 -6.43
N LEU A 326 -13.54 24.74 -5.43
CA LEU A 326 -13.42 23.28 -5.55
C LEU A 326 -14.40 22.70 -6.59
N LYS A 327 -15.63 23.23 -6.65
CA LYS A 327 -16.62 22.78 -7.63
C LYS A 327 -16.19 23.11 -9.07
N ILE A 328 -15.63 24.30 -9.27
CA ILE A 328 -15.10 24.75 -10.55
C ILE A 328 -13.88 23.92 -10.93
N MET A 329 -12.97 23.65 -9.99
CA MET A 329 -11.84 22.75 -10.21
C MET A 329 -12.32 21.35 -10.63
N THR A 330 -13.32 20.78 -9.94
CA THR A 330 -13.88 19.47 -10.31
C THR A 330 -14.54 19.49 -11.68
N ASN A 331 -15.26 20.55 -12.04
CA ASN A 331 -15.92 20.66 -13.33
C ASN A 331 -14.89 20.80 -14.47
N ILE A 332 -13.87 21.64 -14.28
CA ILE A 332 -12.77 21.80 -15.25
C ILE A 332 -12.03 20.47 -15.42
N ALA A 333 -11.71 19.76 -14.34
CA ALA A 333 -11.01 18.47 -14.41
C ALA A 333 -11.86 17.38 -15.10
N GLN A 334 -13.16 17.29 -14.80
CA GLN A 334 -14.05 16.27 -15.37
C GLN A 334 -14.41 16.54 -16.84
N ASN A 335 -14.51 17.81 -17.24
CA ASN A 335 -14.98 18.22 -18.57
C ASN A 335 -13.91 18.99 -19.37
N PHE A 336 -12.63 18.74 -19.08
CA PHE A 336 -11.50 19.53 -19.60
C PHE A 336 -11.51 19.73 -21.12
N PRO A 337 -11.70 18.69 -21.96
CA PRO A 337 -11.67 18.86 -23.42
C PRO A 337 -12.74 19.81 -23.96
N ILE A 338 -13.90 19.90 -23.29
CA ILE A 338 -14.99 20.79 -23.68
C ILE A 338 -14.70 22.23 -23.20
N GLN A 339 -14.14 22.37 -22.00
CA GLN A 339 -13.86 23.67 -21.39
C GLN A 339 -12.60 24.35 -21.93
N ALA A 340 -11.69 23.60 -22.57
CA ALA A 340 -10.39 24.09 -23.02
C ALA A 340 -10.46 25.38 -23.87
N LYS A 341 -11.40 25.47 -24.82
CA LYS A 341 -11.58 26.68 -25.64
C LYS A 341 -12.01 27.91 -24.81
N GLY A 342 -12.84 27.72 -23.80
CA GLY A 342 -13.24 28.78 -22.88
C GLY A 342 -12.08 29.27 -22.01
N LEU A 343 -11.15 28.36 -21.68
CA LEU A 343 -9.96 28.68 -20.88
C LEU A 343 -8.93 29.50 -21.67
N VAL A 344 -8.78 29.29 -22.98
CA VAL A 344 -7.82 30.06 -23.81
C VAL A 344 -8.08 31.57 -23.76
N LYS A 345 -9.32 31.98 -23.50
CA LYS A 345 -9.71 33.40 -23.41
C LYS A 345 -9.38 34.04 -22.05
N THR A 346 -8.99 33.27 -21.03
CA THR A 346 -8.68 33.85 -19.72
C THR A 346 -7.30 34.49 -19.74
N VAL A 347 -7.25 35.74 -19.26
CA VAL A 347 -6.01 36.50 -19.18
C VAL A 347 -5.31 36.16 -17.87
N VAL A 348 -4.10 35.63 -17.96
CA VAL A 348 -3.27 35.27 -16.80
C VAL A 348 -2.56 36.51 -16.28
N LYS A 349 -2.62 36.75 -14.97
CA LYS A 349 -1.87 37.84 -14.33
C LYS A 349 -0.38 37.48 -14.22
N SER A 350 0.49 38.45 -14.47
CA SER A 350 1.95 38.27 -14.34
C SER A 350 2.38 37.89 -12.91
N GLU A 351 1.64 38.34 -11.89
CA GLU A 351 1.86 37.99 -10.49
C GLU A 351 1.74 36.48 -10.27
N LEU A 352 0.66 35.86 -10.75
CA LEU A 352 0.43 34.41 -10.64
C LEU A 352 1.53 33.62 -11.35
N LYS A 353 1.95 34.06 -12.54
CA LYS A 353 3.01 33.39 -13.31
C LYS A 353 4.34 33.36 -12.56
N ASN A 354 4.69 34.47 -11.89
CA ASN A 354 5.91 34.56 -11.09
C ASN A 354 5.84 33.70 -9.82
N GLU A 355 4.70 33.71 -9.11
CA GLU A 355 4.49 32.87 -7.92
C GLU A 355 4.53 31.37 -8.25
N MET A 356 3.88 30.95 -9.33
CA MET A 356 3.88 29.55 -9.76
C MET A 356 5.29 29.07 -10.14
N LYS A 357 6.08 29.91 -10.82
CA LYS A 357 7.47 29.59 -11.16
C LYS A 357 8.33 29.44 -9.89
N PHE A 358 8.19 30.38 -8.95
CA PHE A 358 8.93 30.33 -7.69
C PHE A 358 8.60 29.06 -6.88
N ASN A 359 7.31 28.72 -6.76
CA ASN A 359 6.88 27.50 -6.07
C ASN A 359 7.42 26.24 -6.76
N SER A 360 7.40 26.22 -8.10
CA SER A 360 7.95 25.10 -8.87
C SER A 360 9.45 24.89 -8.62
N GLU A 361 10.25 25.95 -8.53
CA GLU A 361 11.69 25.85 -8.25
C GLU A 361 11.96 25.33 -6.83
N ILE A 362 11.15 25.76 -5.85
CA ILE A 362 11.22 25.26 -4.47
C ILE A 362 10.86 23.78 -4.39
N PHE A 363 9.79 23.35 -5.06
CA PHE A 363 9.37 21.96 -5.02
C PHE A 363 10.33 21.04 -5.79
N ALA A 364 10.90 21.50 -6.89
CA ALA A 364 11.92 20.76 -7.62
C ALA A 364 13.22 20.60 -6.80
N SER A 365 13.63 21.63 -6.06
CA SER A 365 14.86 21.57 -5.25
C SER A 365 14.72 20.77 -3.96
N ASN A 366 13.58 20.89 -3.25
CA ASN A 366 13.40 20.25 -1.94
C ASN A 366 12.76 18.87 -2.01
N LEU A 367 11.79 18.68 -2.91
CA LEU A 367 10.97 17.47 -2.98
C LEU A 367 11.19 16.66 -4.27
N ASN A 368 12.03 17.17 -5.18
CA ASN A 368 12.26 16.59 -6.51
C ASN A 368 10.96 16.42 -7.32
N VAL A 369 9.95 17.27 -7.08
CA VAL A 369 8.66 17.25 -7.77
C VAL A 369 8.72 18.21 -8.96
N GLN A 370 8.55 17.69 -10.17
CA GLN A 370 8.49 18.49 -11.39
C GLN A 370 7.08 19.07 -11.62
N PRO A 371 6.91 20.11 -12.47
CA PRO A 371 5.59 20.69 -12.76
C PRO A 371 4.53 19.71 -13.28
N SER A 372 4.96 18.60 -13.89
CA SER A 372 4.10 17.54 -14.41
C SER A 372 3.68 16.53 -13.33
N ASP A 373 4.41 16.49 -12.23
CA ASP A 373 4.30 15.40 -11.27
C ASP A 373 3.22 15.75 -10.24
N THR A 374 2.45 14.75 -9.84
CA THR A 374 1.43 14.91 -8.81
C THR A 374 1.92 14.26 -7.53
N ALA A 375 1.83 15.00 -6.42
CA ALA A 375 2.24 14.55 -5.11
C ALA A 375 1.11 14.79 -4.12
N LEU A 376 0.64 13.73 -3.46
CA LEU A 376 -0.32 13.84 -2.37
C LEU A 376 0.42 13.72 -1.04
N PHE A 377 0.23 14.69 -0.16
CA PHE A 377 0.75 14.64 1.19
C PHE A 377 -0.39 14.59 2.21
N ILE A 378 -0.38 13.58 3.07
CA ILE A 378 -1.31 13.48 4.21
C ILE A 378 -0.47 13.62 5.48
N ASN A 379 -0.70 14.69 6.24
CA ASN A 379 0.06 15.01 7.47
C ASN A 379 1.60 15.05 7.29
N GLY A 380 2.09 15.31 6.07
CA GLY A 380 3.53 15.35 5.75
C GLY A 380 4.09 14.05 5.17
N MET A 381 3.32 12.96 5.18
CA MET A 381 3.71 11.72 4.50
C MET A 381 3.37 11.80 3.01
N PHE A 382 4.35 11.45 2.18
CA PHE A 382 4.21 11.39 0.73
C PHE A 382 3.47 10.12 0.30
N TYR A 383 2.50 10.31 -0.60
CA TYR A 383 1.69 9.26 -1.19
C TYR A 383 1.66 9.45 -2.72
N GLU A 384 2.07 8.40 -3.43
CA GLU A 384 2.00 8.35 -4.88
C GLU A 384 0.57 8.01 -5.33
N ILE A 385 -0.07 8.95 -6.04
CA ILE A 385 -1.49 8.88 -6.40
C ILE A 385 -1.76 7.69 -7.33
N ASP A 386 -0.81 7.34 -8.20
CA ASP A 386 -0.96 6.24 -9.15
C ASP A 386 -0.98 4.86 -8.49
N MET A 387 -0.42 4.74 -7.27
CA MET A 387 -0.39 3.48 -6.53
C MET A 387 -1.54 3.32 -5.54
N ILE A 388 -2.22 4.40 -5.17
CA ILE A 388 -3.14 4.42 -4.03
C ILE A 388 -4.56 4.70 -4.51
N ASP A 389 -5.45 3.76 -4.22
CA ASP A 389 -6.87 3.89 -4.47
C ASP A 389 -7.61 4.57 -3.29
N ILE A 390 -8.90 4.83 -3.48
CA ILE A 390 -9.73 5.45 -2.43
C ILE A 390 -9.79 4.59 -1.16
N TYR A 391 -9.63 3.28 -1.28
CA TYR A 391 -9.62 2.35 -0.17
C TYR A 391 -8.34 2.52 0.67
N GLY A 392 -7.18 2.58 0.01
CA GLY A 392 -5.90 2.85 0.63
C GLY A 392 -5.85 4.24 1.30
N ILE A 393 -6.42 5.27 0.66
CA ILE A 393 -6.56 6.59 1.30
C ILE A 393 -7.40 6.49 2.58
N LEU A 394 -8.50 5.73 2.56
CA LEU A 394 -9.33 5.57 3.75
C LEU A 394 -8.58 4.87 4.88
N ASP A 395 -7.80 3.82 4.57
CA ASP A 395 -7.03 3.11 5.58
C ASP A 395 -5.92 3.99 6.19
N VAL A 396 -5.25 4.81 5.36
CA VAL A 396 -4.32 5.84 5.85
C VAL A 396 -5.04 6.82 6.77
N LEU A 397 -6.20 7.34 6.37
CA LEU A 397 -6.98 8.27 7.18
C LEU A 397 -7.41 7.65 8.51
N ARG A 398 -7.76 6.36 8.54
CA ARG A 398 -8.11 5.63 9.77
C ARG A 398 -6.92 5.51 10.70
N GLN A 399 -5.77 5.08 10.18
CA GLN A 399 -4.54 4.95 10.97
C GLN A 399 -4.10 6.30 11.55
N GLU A 400 -4.10 7.35 10.72
CA GLU A 400 -3.77 8.71 11.15
C GLU A 400 -4.76 9.22 12.20
N LEU A 401 -6.06 9.00 12.01
CA LEU A 401 -7.07 9.41 12.98
C LEU A 401 -6.85 8.71 14.33
N ARG A 402 -6.52 7.42 14.35
CA ARG A 402 -6.21 6.67 15.57
C ARG A 402 -5.00 7.25 16.30
N ILE A 403 -3.94 7.61 15.58
CA ILE A 403 -2.74 8.22 16.15
C ILE A 403 -3.07 9.60 16.71
N MET A 404 -3.74 10.45 15.92
CA MET A 404 -4.10 11.81 16.31
C MET A 404 -5.02 11.82 17.53
N GLU A 405 -6.03 10.96 17.59
CA GLU A 405 -6.89 10.81 18.77
C GLU A 405 -6.15 10.26 19.98
N GLY A 406 -5.22 9.31 19.77
CA GLY A 406 -4.35 8.80 20.83
C GLY A 406 -3.51 9.90 21.47
N LEU A 407 -2.86 10.72 20.65
CA LEU A 407 -2.09 11.88 21.13
C LEU A 407 -3.00 12.94 21.79
N HIS A 408 -4.21 13.13 21.27
CA HIS A 408 -5.18 14.03 21.88
C HIS A 408 -5.61 13.56 23.28
N LYS A 409 -5.83 12.25 23.47
CA LYS A 409 -6.12 11.63 24.79
C LYS A 409 -4.99 11.84 25.79
N ILE A 410 -3.74 11.91 25.33
CA ILE A 410 -2.55 12.20 26.14
C ILE A 410 -2.43 13.70 26.47
N GLY A 411 -3.27 14.56 25.88
CA GLY A 411 -3.29 16.00 26.12
C GLY A 411 -2.49 16.83 25.12
N ILE A 412 -2.05 16.23 24.00
CA ILE A 412 -1.41 16.96 22.90
C ILE A 412 -2.50 17.59 22.04
N GLY A 413 -2.72 18.89 22.22
CA GLY A 413 -3.68 19.66 21.43
C GLY A 413 -3.22 19.94 20.00
N SER A 414 -4.17 20.34 19.14
CA SER A 414 -3.96 20.62 17.71
C SER A 414 -2.82 21.59 17.41
N LYS A 415 -2.62 22.63 18.24
CA LYS A 415 -1.54 23.62 18.06
C LYS A 415 -0.13 23.03 18.23
N ARG A 416 0.02 22.01 19.09
CA ARG A 416 1.30 21.30 19.29
C ARG A 416 1.45 20.18 18.27
N MET A 417 0.34 19.60 17.81
CA MET A 417 0.32 18.55 16.81
C MET A 417 0.98 18.94 15.50
N SER A 418 0.63 20.11 14.94
CA SER A 418 1.24 20.57 13.67
C SER A 418 2.75 20.76 13.78
N LYS A 419 3.25 21.18 14.95
CA LYS A 419 4.68 21.30 15.21
C LYS A 419 5.36 19.94 15.38
N LEU A 420 4.67 18.99 16.00
CA LEU A 420 5.16 17.62 16.18
C LEU A 420 5.28 16.90 14.84
N LEU A 421 4.27 17.01 13.99
CA LEU A 421 4.26 16.41 12.65
C LEU A 421 5.28 17.06 11.71
N ALA A 422 5.66 18.31 11.96
CA ALA A 422 6.71 18.99 11.20
C ALA A 422 8.13 18.62 11.65
N LEU A 423 8.30 17.80 12.70
CA LEU A 423 9.62 17.30 13.09
C LEU A 423 10.04 16.20 12.13
N ASP A 424 11.21 16.39 11.53
CA ASP A 424 11.81 15.41 10.66
C ASP A 424 12.52 14.34 11.51
N PHE A 425 12.06 13.10 11.43
CA PHE A 425 12.68 11.93 12.06
C PHE A 425 13.36 11.02 11.02
N SER A 426 13.55 11.48 9.78
CA SER A 426 14.05 10.65 8.68
C SER A 426 15.51 10.23 8.82
N ASP A 427 16.32 10.96 9.60
CA ASP A 427 17.75 10.66 9.83
C ASP A 427 18.01 9.33 10.56
N ASP A 428 17.03 8.75 11.25
CA ASP A 428 17.24 7.55 12.10
C ASP A 428 17.07 6.21 11.38
N ARG A 429 16.56 6.17 10.13
CA ARG A 429 16.29 4.89 9.45
C ARG A 429 17.51 4.24 8.81
N THR A 430 18.60 5.00 8.64
CA THR A 430 19.86 4.51 8.05
C THR A 430 21.04 4.80 8.97
N GLN A 431 20.87 4.57 10.28
CA GLN A 431 22.04 4.40 11.13
C GLN A 431 22.71 3.09 10.71
N GLU A 432 23.60 3.16 9.72
CA GLU A 432 24.50 2.06 9.38
C GLU A 432 25.42 1.84 10.60
N PHE A 433 25.05 0.88 11.44
CA PHE A 433 25.86 0.54 12.60
C PHE A 433 27.15 -0.13 12.14
N ALA A 434 28.28 0.49 12.48
CA ALA A 434 29.59 -0.13 12.30
C ALA A 434 29.87 -1.11 13.45
N ILE A 435 30.12 -2.37 13.11
CA ILE A 435 30.49 -3.41 14.09
C ILE A 435 32.01 -3.47 14.21
N ASP A 436 32.54 -3.44 15.43
CA ASP A 436 33.97 -3.64 15.66
C ASP A 436 34.33 -5.13 15.52
N ILE A 437 35.02 -5.46 14.44
CA ILE A 437 35.44 -6.82 14.08
C ILE A 437 36.85 -7.17 14.57
N ARG A 438 37.49 -6.36 15.41
CA ARG A 438 38.90 -6.59 15.82
C ARG A 438 38.96 -7.58 16.99
N ASP A 439 38.97 -8.87 16.67
CA ASP A 439 39.21 -9.93 17.66
C ASP A 439 40.28 -10.93 17.20
N SER A 440 40.99 -11.48 18.18
CA SER A 440 41.99 -12.55 18.05
C SER A 440 41.39 -13.89 17.62
N ALA A 441 40.09 -14.06 17.76
CA ALA A 441 39.39 -15.28 17.35
C ALA A 441 39.25 -15.42 15.82
N ILE A 442 39.44 -14.33 15.08
CA ILE A 442 39.36 -14.33 13.62
C ILE A 442 40.65 -14.86 13.02
N SER A 443 40.53 -15.90 12.20
CA SER A 443 41.65 -16.46 11.45
C SER A 443 41.73 -15.81 10.07
N TRP A 444 42.70 -14.91 9.88
CA TRP A 444 42.94 -14.21 8.62
C TRP A 444 43.64 -15.12 7.59
N ILE A 445 43.06 -15.24 6.40
CA ILE A 445 43.58 -16.10 5.33
C ILE A 445 44.66 -15.39 4.51
N ASN A 446 44.49 -14.09 4.29
CA ASN A 446 45.41 -13.27 3.51
C ASN A 446 45.81 -11.99 4.25
N ASP A 447 46.99 -11.48 3.90
CA ASP A 447 47.48 -10.17 4.33
C ASP A 447 47.91 -9.33 3.13
N ILE A 448 47.13 -8.28 2.85
CA ILE A 448 47.35 -7.39 1.69
C ILE A 448 48.65 -6.59 1.82
N GLU A 449 49.09 -6.26 3.04
CA GLU A 449 50.26 -5.41 3.23
C GLU A 449 51.56 -6.20 3.12
N HIS A 450 51.59 -7.43 3.63
CA HIS A 450 52.83 -8.20 3.77
C HIS A 450 53.05 -9.25 2.68
N GLU A 451 52.01 -9.82 2.06
CA GLU A 451 52.19 -10.89 1.08
C GLU A 451 52.86 -10.42 -0.22
N SER A 452 53.73 -11.27 -0.78
CA SER A 452 54.43 -11.02 -2.04
C SER A 452 53.48 -10.82 -3.23
N LYS A 453 52.30 -11.47 -3.22
CA LYS A 453 51.29 -11.38 -4.29
C LYS A 453 50.80 -9.95 -4.54
N TYR A 454 50.75 -9.13 -3.50
CA TYR A 454 50.27 -7.74 -3.57
C TYR A 454 51.40 -6.72 -3.77
N SER A 455 52.64 -7.17 -3.98
CA SER A 455 53.80 -6.26 -4.12
C SER A 455 53.73 -5.34 -5.33
N ARG A 456 52.90 -5.67 -6.34
CA ARG A 456 52.67 -4.83 -7.53
C ARG A 456 51.80 -3.61 -7.23
N TRP A 457 51.08 -3.60 -6.11
CA TRP A 457 50.17 -2.52 -5.76
C TRP A 457 50.89 -1.41 -5.01
N SER A 458 50.42 -0.18 -5.20
CA SER A 458 50.93 0.99 -4.49
C SER A 458 50.46 0.99 -3.04
N SER A 459 51.30 1.45 -2.12
CA SER A 459 50.95 1.66 -0.70
C SER A 459 50.32 3.03 -0.43
N SER A 460 50.17 3.88 -1.45
CA SER A 460 49.68 5.25 -1.33
C SER A 460 48.16 5.33 -1.35
N LEU A 461 47.58 5.99 -0.34
CA LEU A 461 46.14 6.24 -0.24
C LEU A 461 45.62 7.26 -1.28
N MET A 462 46.52 8.01 -1.93
CA MET A 462 46.13 8.97 -2.98
C MET A 462 45.47 8.30 -4.19
N GLU A 463 45.60 6.98 -4.35
CA GLU A 463 44.92 6.23 -5.40
C GLU A 463 43.40 6.15 -5.22
N LEU A 464 42.89 6.34 -4.00
CA LEU A 464 41.45 6.43 -3.74
C LEU A 464 40.82 7.66 -4.40
N LEU A 465 41.57 8.76 -4.51
CA LEU A 465 41.09 10.03 -5.07
C LEU A 465 41.10 10.04 -6.61
N ARG A 466 41.71 9.05 -7.27
CA ARG A 466 41.70 8.97 -8.72
C ARG A 466 40.30 8.56 -9.21
N PRO A 467 39.72 9.25 -10.19
CA PRO A 467 38.41 8.90 -10.73
C PRO A 467 38.46 7.54 -11.44
N THR A 468 37.45 6.69 -11.22
CA THR A 468 37.18 5.52 -12.06
C THR A 468 35.70 5.31 -12.26
N PHE A 469 35.37 4.34 -13.10
CA PHE A 469 34.04 3.78 -13.22
C PHE A 469 33.46 3.41 -11.84
N PRO A 470 32.19 3.79 -11.59
CA PRO A 470 31.49 3.44 -10.36
C PRO A 470 31.38 1.91 -10.21
N GLY A 471 31.54 1.41 -8.98
CA GLY A 471 31.46 -0.03 -8.66
C GLY A 471 32.80 -0.80 -8.69
N MET A 472 33.91 -0.18 -9.09
CA MET A 472 35.23 -0.84 -9.06
C MET A 472 35.98 -0.61 -7.74
N ILE A 473 36.36 -1.69 -7.05
CA ILE A 473 37.21 -1.61 -5.85
C ILE A 473 38.67 -1.34 -6.25
N ARG A 474 39.31 -0.40 -5.56
CA ARG A 474 40.71 0.02 -5.80
C ARG A 474 41.70 -1.04 -5.32
N GLN A 475 42.71 -1.32 -6.14
CA GLN A 475 43.83 -2.20 -5.81
C GLN A 475 44.94 -1.42 -5.09
N ILE A 476 44.86 -1.35 -3.77
CA ILE A 476 45.84 -0.65 -2.93
C ILE A 476 46.45 -1.67 -1.96
N ARG A 477 47.77 -1.59 -1.76
CA ARG A 477 48.51 -2.43 -0.80
C ARG A 477 48.30 -1.94 0.65
N ARG A 478 47.05 -1.80 1.06
CA ARG A 478 46.60 -1.33 2.39
C ARG A 478 45.38 -2.12 2.85
N ASN A 479 45.28 -2.35 4.16
CA ASN A 479 44.13 -3.05 4.71
C ASN A 479 42.90 -2.13 4.86
N LEU A 480 42.10 -1.98 3.79
CA LEU A 480 40.92 -1.10 3.75
C LEU A 480 39.60 -1.87 3.90
N TYR A 481 39.46 -2.99 3.21
CA TYR A 481 38.23 -3.78 3.17
C TYR A 481 38.47 -5.11 3.89
N ASN A 482 37.74 -5.34 4.97
CA ASN A 482 37.79 -6.58 5.74
C ASN A 482 36.48 -7.34 5.57
N LEU A 483 36.57 -8.62 5.24
CA LEU A 483 35.43 -9.54 5.15
C LEU A 483 35.64 -10.64 6.20
N VAL A 484 34.81 -10.67 7.24
CA VAL A 484 34.82 -11.72 8.26
C VAL A 484 33.63 -12.62 8.04
N LEU A 485 33.87 -13.93 7.96
CA LEU A 485 32.84 -14.92 7.67
C LEU A 485 32.70 -15.84 8.87
N VAL A 486 31.47 -15.92 9.39
CA VAL A 486 31.09 -16.86 10.42
C VAL A 486 30.47 -18.07 9.72
N ILE A 487 31.12 -19.22 9.84
CA ILE A 487 30.76 -20.44 9.10
C ILE A 487 30.51 -21.58 10.07
N ASP A 488 29.39 -22.27 9.95
CA ASP A 488 29.22 -23.57 10.59
C ASP A 488 29.97 -24.64 9.76
N PRO A 489 31.02 -25.28 10.31
CA PRO A 489 31.79 -26.29 9.58
C PRO A 489 31.01 -27.58 9.31
N LEU A 490 29.82 -27.78 9.91
CA LEU A 490 28.99 -28.97 9.74
C LEU A 490 27.94 -28.81 8.64
N ASP A 491 27.63 -27.58 8.23
CA ASP A 491 26.63 -27.30 7.20
C ASP A 491 27.24 -27.45 5.79
N PRO A 492 26.71 -28.36 4.94
CA PRO A 492 27.17 -28.50 3.56
C PRO A 492 26.95 -27.22 2.71
N SER A 493 26.04 -26.33 3.13
CA SER A 493 25.75 -25.07 2.44
C SER A 493 26.93 -24.08 2.47
N ALA A 494 27.92 -24.29 3.33
CA ALA A 494 29.13 -23.47 3.41
C ALA A 494 30.12 -23.70 2.25
N ALA A 495 30.06 -24.86 1.56
CA ALA A 495 31.05 -25.22 0.55
C ALA A 495 31.08 -24.30 -0.69
N PRO A 496 29.94 -23.87 -1.28
CA PRO A 496 29.92 -22.87 -2.36
C PRO A 496 30.48 -21.51 -1.93
N VAL A 497 30.21 -21.08 -0.70
CA VAL A 497 30.71 -19.82 -0.14
C VAL A 497 32.24 -19.86 -0.03
N LEU A 498 32.78 -20.93 0.54
CA LEU A 498 34.23 -21.16 0.63
C LEU A 498 34.90 -21.19 -0.74
N LYS A 499 34.25 -21.77 -1.77
CA LYS A 499 34.76 -21.76 -3.15
C LYS A 499 34.85 -20.35 -3.72
N LEU A 500 33.86 -19.49 -3.44
CA LEU A 500 33.88 -18.09 -3.88
C LEU A 500 34.99 -17.30 -3.19
N ILE A 501 35.18 -17.51 -1.90
CA ILE A 501 36.25 -16.87 -1.12
C ILE A 501 37.63 -17.30 -1.63
N GLU A 502 37.82 -18.59 -1.89
CA GLU A 502 39.05 -19.11 -2.50
C GLU A 502 39.34 -18.39 -3.82
N SER A 503 38.32 -18.18 -4.65
CA SER A 503 38.41 -17.42 -5.89
C SER A 503 38.88 -15.97 -5.64
N PHE A 504 38.35 -15.28 -4.64
CA PHE A 504 38.79 -13.92 -4.29
C PHE A 504 40.25 -13.88 -3.86
N VAL A 505 40.71 -14.87 -3.08
CA VAL A 505 42.10 -14.95 -2.62
C VAL A 505 43.06 -15.33 -3.77
N ILE A 506 42.63 -16.20 -4.69
CA ILE A 506 43.42 -16.59 -5.87
C ILE A 506 43.54 -15.42 -6.86
N HIS A 507 42.44 -14.75 -7.17
CA HIS A 507 42.40 -13.63 -8.10
C HIS A 507 42.91 -12.30 -7.52
N SER A 508 43.45 -12.33 -6.29
CA SER A 508 44.03 -11.16 -5.63
C SER A 508 43.03 -10.00 -5.54
N ALA A 509 41.81 -10.27 -5.07
CA ALA A 509 40.86 -9.21 -4.75
C ALA A 509 41.43 -8.32 -3.62
N PRO A 510 41.19 -6.99 -3.64
CA PRO A 510 41.66 -6.05 -2.61
C PRO A 510 40.81 -6.12 -1.34
N ILE A 511 40.58 -7.32 -0.82
CA ILE A 511 39.76 -7.61 0.37
C ILE A 511 40.55 -8.56 1.26
N ARG A 512 40.63 -8.23 2.55
CA ARG A 512 41.21 -9.08 3.57
C ARG A 512 40.13 -10.00 4.13
N VAL A 513 40.31 -11.31 4.00
CA VAL A 513 39.31 -12.30 4.38
C VAL A 513 39.71 -13.00 5.67
N GLY A 514 38.79 -13.02 6.63
CA GLY A 514 38.89 -13.77 7.88
C GLY A 514 37.76 -14.80 7.99
N ILE A 515 38.07 -15.95 8.58
CA ILE A 515 37.09 -17.00 8.88
C ILE A 515 37.02 -17.22 10.39
N VAL A 516 35.79 -17.44 10.87
CA VAL A 516 35.43 -17.87 12.21
C VAL A 516 34.53 -19.09 12.08
N PHE A 517 34.88 -20.22 12.70
CA PHE A 517 33.98 -21.36 12.74
C PHE A 517 33.04 -21.29 13.95
N ASN A 518 31.75 -21.56 13.73
CA ASN A 518 30.79 -21.77 14.81
C ASN A 518 30.99 -23.18 15.38
N VAL A 519 31.45 -23.27 16.63
CA VAL A 519 31.79 -24.54 17.29
C VAL A 519 31.29 -24.54 18.73
N THR A 520 30.87 -25.70 19.22
CA THR A 520 30.40 -25.92 20.60
C THR A 520 31.41 -25.47 21.68
N ASP A 521 30.95 -24.74 22.70
CA ASP A 521 31.78 -24.12 23.76
C ASP A 521 32.18 -25.06 24.92
N SER A 522 31.77 -26.33 24.91
CA SER A 522 32.10 -27.26 26.01
C SER A 522 33.60 -27.57 26.04
N ARG A 523 34.32 -26.98 27.01
CA ARG A 523 35.76 -27.21 27.28
C ARG A 523 36.12 -28.67 27.57
N SER A 524 35.12 -29.52 27.83
CA SER A 524 35.26 -30.96 28.07
C SER A 524 35.27 -31.80 26.79
N VAL A 525 34.97 -31.22 25.63
CA VAL A 525 34.84 -31.95 24.36
C VAL A 525 36.09 -31.72 23.51
N SER A 526 36.79 -32.81 23.23
CA SER A 526 38.00 -32.80 22.40
C SER A 526 37.65 -32.92 20.91
N GLY A 527 38.60 -32.64 20.02
CA GLY A 527 38.45 -32.83 18.57
C GLY A 527 38.28 -34.30 18.16
N LEU A 528 38.35 -35.22 19.11
CA LEU A 528 38.04 -36.65 18.93
C LEU A 528 36.54 -36.95 19.04
N ASP A 529 35.79 -36.11 19.75
CA ASP A 529 34.38 -36.32 20.08
C ASP A 529 33.44 -35.44 19.24
N ASP A 530 33.86 -34.21 18.91
CA ASP A 530 33.07 -33.26 18.10
C ASP A 530 33.74 -32.95 16.74
N PRO A 531 33.07 -33.21 15.61
CA PRO A 531 33.58 -32.91 14.27
C PRO A 531 33.80 -31.41 14.01
N GLY A 532 33.05 -30.50 14.64
CA GLY A 532 33.24 -29.06 14.49
C GLY A 532 34.54 -28.59 15.14
N VAL A 533 34.83 -29.10 16.34
CA VAL A 533 36.10 -28.86 17.04
C VAL A 533 37.27 -29.47 16.26
N ALA A 534 37.08 -30.67 15.71
CA ALA A 534 38.09 -31.34 14.89
C ALA A 534 38.48 -30.48 13.67
N MET A 535 37.49 -29.88 13.00
CA MET A 535 37.71 -29.01 11.84
C MET A 535 38.49 -27.74 12.22
N GLN A 536 38.13 -27.07 13.31
CA GLN A 536 38.85 -25.88 13.77
C GLN A 536 40.30 -26.20 14.15
N CYS A 537 40.54 -27.33 14.83
CA CYS A 537 41.89 -27.78 15.18
C CYS A 537 42.72 -28.11 13.93
N ALA A 538 42.13 -28.83 12.96
CA ALA A 538 42.77 -29.13 11.68
C ALA A 538 43.11 -27.85 10.90
N PHE A 539 42.20 -26.88 10.88
CA PHE A 539 42.40 -25.60 10.21
C PHE A 539 43.50 -24.76 10.87
N ASN A 540 43.51 -24.68 12.20
CA ASN A 540 44.56 -23.97 12.94
C ASN A 540 45.94 -24.60 12.71
N TYR A 541 46.03 -25.93 12.73
CA TYR A 541 47.26 -26.65 12.44
C TYR A 541 47.74 -26.39 11.00
N ALA A 542 46.85 -26.50 10.01
CA ALA A 542 47.19 -26.25 8.61
C ALA A 542 47.65 -24.80 8.37
N THR A 543 47.06 -23.84 9.10
CA THR A 543 47.46 -22.43 9.06
C THR A 543 48.85 -22.20 9.64
N GLN A 544 49.21 -22.90 10.73
CA GLN A 544 50.53 -22.80 11.36
C GLN A 544 51.63 -23.54 10.58
N ALA A 545 51.29 -24.68 9.96
CA ALA A 545 52.26 -25.55 9.30
C ALA A 545 52.61 -25.08 7.87
N LYS A 546 51.66 -24.51 7.14
CA LYS A 546 51.85 -24.04 5.75
C LYS A 546 51.43 -22.58 5.59
N ASP A 547 50.17 -22.36 5.23
CA ASP A 547 49.58 -21.07 4.88
C ASP A 547 48.05 -21.15 5.04
N GLY A 548 47.38 -20.03 5.31
CA GLY A 548 45.91 -19.96 5.41
C GLY A 548 45.17 -20.40 4.13
N LYS A 549 45.81 -20.31 2.96
CA LYS A 549 45.24 -20.76 1.67
C LYS A 549 45.18 -22.28 1.59
N SER A 550 46.24 -22.94 2.05
CA SER A 550 46.30 -24.40 2.16
C SER A 550 45.24 -24.89 3.17
N ALA A 551 45.08 -24.17 4.29
CA ALA A 551 44.05 -24.47 5.28
C ALA A 551 42.62 -24.39 4.70
N LEU A 552 42.32 -23.41 3.85
CA LEU A 552 41.02 -23.31 3.17
C LEU A 552 40.81 -24.45 2.16
N SER A 553 41.87 -24.84 1.44
CA SER A 553 41.83 -25.99 0.51
C SER A 553 41.61 -27.33 1.23
N LEU A 554 42.14 -27.49 2.44
CA LEU A 554 41.92 -28.65 3.31
C LEU A 554 40.46 -28.73 3.75
N VAL A 555 39.90 -27.63 4.27
CA VAL A 555 38.47 -27.57 4.68
C VAL A 555 37.55 -27.91 3.50
N ARG A 556 37.85 -27.38 2.31
CA ARG A 556 37.11 -27.72 1.09
C ARG A 556 37.23 -29.20 0.74
N THR A 557 38.41 -29.79 0.87
CA THR A 557 38.62 -31.22 0.59
C THR A 557 37.80 -32.08 1.53
N ILE A 558 37.72 -31.70 2.81
CA ILE A 558 36.88 -32.39 3.80
C ILE A 558 35.40 -32.24 3.47
N LEU A 559 34.93 -31.03 3.15
CA LEU A 559 33.54 -30.79 2.77
C LEU A 559 33.14 -31.49 1.47
N ARG A 560 34.06 -31.62 0.51
CA ARG A 560 33.85 -32.39 -0.73
C ARG A 560 33.74 -33.88 -0.44
N LYS A 561 34.61 -34.44 0.42
CA LYS A 561 34.55 -35.85 0.84
C LYS A 561 33.25 -36.19 1.56
N ALA A 562 32.62 -35.22 2.23
CA ALA A 562 31.37 -35.41 2.96
C ALA A 562 30.11 -35.54 2.05
N GLU A 563 30.19 -35.26 0.74
CA GLU A 563 29.10 -35.44 -0.26
C GLU A 563 27.67 -35.10 0.24
N GLY A 564 27.52 -33.95 0.94
CA GLY A 564 26.21 -33.49 1.43
C GLY A 564 25.70 -34.19 2.71
N ARG A 565 26.49 -35.07 3.32
CA ARG A 565 26.26 -35.60 4.68
C ARG A 565 26.91 -34.70 5.73
N LYS A 566 26.43 -34.77 6.97
CA LYS A 566 27.08 -34.09 8.11
C LYS A 566 28.51 -34.63 8.26
N VAL A 567 29.48 -33.71 8.36
CA VAL A 567 30.91 -34.04 8.45
C VAL A 567 31.17 -34.91 9.69
N THR A 568 31.90 -36.02 9.52
CA THR A 568 32.28 -36.88 10.64
C THR A 568 33.76 -36.74 11.01
N VAL A 569 34.11 -37.07 12.26
CA VAL A 569 35.50 -37.05 12.75
C VAL A 569 36.41 -37.96 11.92
N LYS A 570 35.87 -39.03 11.31
CA LYS A 570 36.64 -39.94 10.45
C LYS A 570 37.11 -39.26 9.17
N ASP A 571 36.25 -38.46 8.54
CA ASP A 571 36.57 -37.73 7.30
C ASP A 571 37.70 -36.71 7.52
N VAL A 572 37.69 -36.06 8.69
CA VAL A 572 38.75 -35.13 9.11
C VAL A 572 40.08 -35.87 9.33
N LYS A 573 40.06 -37.02 10.02
CA LYS A 573 41.27 -37.82 10.26
C LYS A 573 41.91 -38.34 8.96
N GLU A 574 41.10 -38.74 7.99
CA GLU A 574 41.60 -39.18 6.68
C GLU A 574 42.20 -38.02 5.89
N ALA A 575 41.57 -36.85 5.88
CA ALA A 575 42.11 -35.68 5.18
C ALA A 575 43.45 -35.19 5.76
N ILE A 576 43.61 -35.21 7.09
CA ILE A 576 44.88 -34.86 7.74
C ILE A 576 45.98 -35.86 7.40
N ARG A 577 45.66 -37.16 7.41
CA ARG A 577 46.62 -38.23 7.07
C ARG A 577 47.09 -38.13 5.61
N ASP A 578 46.17 -37.81 4.69
CA ASP A 578 46.48 -37.69 3.26
C ASP A 578 47.39 -36.49 2.95
N GLU A 579 47.28 -35.39 3.71
CA GLU A 579 47.97 -34.13 3.36
C GLU A 579 49.24 -33.82 4.19
N PHE A 580 49.33 -34.34 5.43
CA PHE A 580 50.43 -34.03 6.37
C PHE A 580 51.21 -35.26 6.86
N GLY A 581 50.71 -36.49 6.69
CA GLY A 581 51.42 -37.72 7.05
C GLY A 581 51.73 -37.92 8.54
N GLU A 582 51.23 -37.07 9.43
CA GLU A 582 51.35 -37.16 10.90
C GLU A 582 50.15 -37.87 11.54
N ASP A 583 50.33 -38.38 12.77
CA ASP A 583 49.30 -39.10 13.51
C ASP A 583 48.10 -38.17 13.84
N PRO A 584 46.88 -38.44 13.32
CA PRO A 584 45.73 -37.56 13.52
C PRO A 584 45.31 -37.40 14.98
N ASN A 585 45.74 -38.32 15.86
CA ASN A 585 45.43 -38.28 17.29
C ASN A 585 46.29 -37.26 18.04
N ASP A 586 47.49 -36.91 17.56
CA ASP A 586 48.32 -35.85 18.17
C ASP A 586 47.80 -34.45 17.83
N ILE A 587 47.16 -34.30 16.67
CA ILE A 587 46.58 -33.03 16.23
C ILE A 587 45.20 -32.78 16.87
N LEU A 588 44.42 -33.85 17.03
CA LEU A 588 43.06 -33.77 17.58
C LEU A 588 42.99 -34.00 19.10
N GLY A 589 44.01 -34.63 19.71
CA GLY A 589 43.99 -35.13 21.08
C GLY A 589 44.91 -34.42 22.08
N THR A 590 45.79 -33.49 21.67
CA THR A 590 46.67 -32.82 22.64
C THR A 590 45.91 -31.82 23.52
N THR A 591 45.87 -32.11 24.82
CA THR A 591 45.49 -31.24 25.96
C THR A 591 46.48 -30.10 26.22
N GLU A 592 47.28 -29.68 25.24
CA GLU A 592 48.15 -28.53 25.40
C GLU A 592 47.36 -27.23 25.19
N LEU A 593 47.26 -26.44 26.26
CA LEU A 593 46.67 -25.08 26.32
C LEU A 593 47.22 -24.08 25.28
N SER A 594 48.27 -24.43 24.54
CA SER A 594 48.88 -23.63 23.47
C SER A 594 48.14 -23.74 22.13
N ARG A 595 47.40 -24.82 21.89
CA ARG A 595 46.71 -25.13 20.61
C ARG A 595 45.18 -25.08 20.68
N MET A 596 44.61 -25.06 21.88
CA MET A 596 43.19 -24.75 22.05
C MET A 596 42.94 -23.26 21.75
N PRO A 597 41.93 -22.89 20.95
CA PRO A 597 41.60 -21.48 20.73
C PRO A 597 41.28 -20.85 22.08
N LYS A 598 42.08 -19.86 22.47
CA LYS A 598 42.06 -19.27 23.82
C LYS A 598 40.72 -18.67 24.21
N ASP A 599 39.82 -18.42 23.26
CA ASP A 599 38.60 -17.64 23.47
C ASP A 599 37.34 -18.28 22.81
N ARG A 600 37.08 -19.58 23.00
CA ARG A 600 35.81 -20.21 22.55
C ARG A 600 34.56 -19.52 23.13
N SER A 601 34.67 -19.05 24.36
CA SER A 601 33.60 -18.37 25.09
C SER A 601 33.28 -16.97 24.54
N ARG A 602 34.24 -16.31 23.86
CA ARG A 602 34.01 -14.99 23.25
C ARG A 602 33.27 -15.10 21.92
N LEU A 603 33.56 -16.13 21.14
CA LEU A 603 32.93 -16.39 19.83
C LEU A 603 31.42 -16.57 19.92
N GLN A 604 30.92 -17.23 20.97
CA GLN A 604 29.47 -17.41 21.16
C GLN A 604 28.77 -16.12 21.59
N ASN A 605 29.42 -15.27 22.40
CA ASN A 605 28.89 -13.94 22.73
C ASN A 605 28.72 -13.06 21.49
N TYR A 606 29.55 -13.21 20.45
CA TYR A 606 29.36 -12.50 19.18
C TYR A 606 28.19 -13.06 18.35
N MET A 607 27.84 -14.34 18.52
CA MET A 607 26.76 -14.98 17.77
C MET A 607 25.38 -14.86 18.43
N GLU A 608 25.29 -14.64 19.75
CA GLU A 608 24.02 -14.33 20.42
C GLU A 608 23.50 -12.90 20.14
N PHE A 609 24.37 -12.02 19.63
CA PHE A 609 24.02 -10.65 19.24
C PHE A 609 23.61 -10.50 17.76
N SER A 610 23.82 -11.54 16.94
CA SER A 610 23.35 -11.64 15.54
C SER A 610 22.03 -12.38 15.48
#